data_AF-A0A139KYB7-F1
#
_entry.id   AF-A0A139KYB7-F1
#
_cell.length_a   1.000
_cell.length_b   1.000
_cell.length_c   1.000
_cell.angle_alpha   90.00
_cell.angle_beta   90.00
_cell.angle_gamma   90.00
#
_symmetry.space_group_name_H-M   'P 1'
#
loop_
_entity.id
_entity.type
_entity.pdbx_description
1 polymer ?
#
loop_
_entity_poly.entity_id
_entity_poly.type
_entity_poly.pdbx_seq_one_letter_code
_entity_poly.pdbx_strand_id
1 'polypeptide(L)'
;MQQDKTAMIGGGFLNENLTPPRFNYNTYNYYLNVTIFPCLEIAYTCTLFKVTSQWGVQSQMGKFTNQDRYFSLRLRVLKEEQFFKYMPAAVLGTSDPFTESRGGEIMPSGDGGNGYFSRFYVAMTKHIPVNKEELGLHVSYLYNRRNDYHLNGIAGGITYSPSMLSDLKLIAEYDSHDILIGMNYLLFHHFLVQAMMQKGKYFSCGLTYLIHLK
;
A
#
# COMPACT_ATOMS: atom_id res chain seq x y z
N MET A 1 -0.70 4.02 9.99
CA MET A 1 0.76 3.87 10.20
C MET A 1 0.94 2.91 11.34
N GLN A 2 2.04 2.15 11.31
CA GLN A 2 2.34 1.22 12.42
C GLN A 2 2.75 1.99 13.68
N GLN A 3 2.85 1.26 14.79
CA GLN A 3 3.50 1.78 15.98
C GLN A 3 4.98 2.07 15.69
N ASP A 4 5.55 3.04 16.40
CA ASP A 4 6.98 3.31 16.31
C ASP A 4 7.79 2.08 16.71
N LYS A 5 9.05 2.07 16.27
CA LYS A 5 9.96 0.94 16.45
C LYS A 5 9.41 -0.38 15.89
N THR A 6 8.71 -0.33 14.75
CA THR A 6 8.20 -1.53 14.08
C THR A 6 8.86 -1.67 12.72
N ALA A 7 9.45 -2.84 12.46
CA ALA A 7 9.83 -3.26 11.12
C ALA A 7 8.92 -4.39 10.65
N MET A 8 8.56 -4.37 9.37
CA MET A 8 7.70 -5.35 8.73
C MET A 8 8.40 -5.87 7.49
N ILE A 9 8.54 -7.19 7.41
CA ILE A 9 8.99 -7.87 6.19
C ILE A 9 7.88 -8.78 5.70
N GLY A 10 7.48 -8.63 4.45
CA GLY A 10 6.34 -9.36 3.94
C GLY A 10 6.37 -9.53 2.44
N GLY A 11 5.40 -10.29 1.96
CA GLY A 11 5.18 -10.51 0.55
C GLY A 11 3.82 -11.13 0.30
N GLY A 12 3.39 -11.09 -0.95
CA GLY A 12 2.04 -11.51 -1.30
C GLY A 12 1.90 -11.89 -2.75
N PHE A 13 0.81 -12.61 -3.01
CA PHE A 13 0.27 -12.89 -4.32
C PHE A 13 -0.65 -11.75 -4.74
N LEU A 14 -0.44 -11.25 -5.95
CA LEU A 14 -1.23 -10.19 -6.56
C LEU A 14 -1.92 -10.73 -7.81
N ASN A 15 -3.24 -10.56 -7.88
CA ASN A 15 -3.99 -10.87 -9.08
C ASN A 15 -3.63 -9.90 -10.21
N GLU A 16 -3.65 -10.37 -11.45
CA GLU A 16 -3.38 -9.54 -12.64
C GLU A 16 -4.27 -8.30 -12.72
N ASN A 17 -5.53 -8.38 -12.25
CA ASN A 17 -6.49 -7.27 -12.28
C ASN A 17 -6.17 -6.16 -11.26
N LEU A 18 -5.26 -6.42 -10.32
CA LEU A 18 -4.71 -5.42 -9.40
C LEU A 18 -3.50 -4.68 -10.01
N THR A 19 -2.90 -5.27 -11.05
CA THR A 19 -1.74 -4.70 -11.74
C THR A 19 -2.16 -3.92 -13.00
N PRO A 20 -1.30 -3.00 -13.50
CA PRO A 20 -1.58 -2.30 -14.75
C PRO A 20 -1.91 -3.25 -15.91
N PRO A 21 -2.84 -2.91 -16.82
CA PRO A 21 -3.35 -3.81 -17.87
C PRO A 21 -2.30 -4.44 -18.79
N ARG A 22 -1.11 -3.84 -18.89
CA ARG A 22 0.03 -4.40 -19.65
C ARG A 22 0.57 -5.72 -19.04
N PHE A 23 0.28 -5.99 -17.77
CA PHE A 23 0.69 -7.20 -17.06
C PHE A 23 -0.50 -8.16 -16.96
N ASN A 24 -0.63 -9.02 -17.97
CA ASN A 24 -1.71 -10.01 -18.10
C ASN A 24 -1.37 -11.35 -17.39
N TYR A 25 -0.83 -11.24 -16.17
CA TYR A 25 -0.50 -12.41 -15.37
C TYR A 25 -0.48 -12.07 -13.89
N ASN A 26 -0.86 -13.04 -13.06
CA ASN A 26 -0.68 -12.92 -11.62
C ASN A 26 0.81 -12.82 -11.27
N THR A 27 1.10 -12.00 -10.27
CA THR A 27 2.46 -11.72 -9.83
C THR A 27 2.58 -11.81 -8.31
N TYR A 28 3.78 -11.54 -7.81
CA TYR A 28 4.08 -11.48 -6.40
C TYR A 28 4.83 -10.20 -6.07
N ASN A 29 4.68 -9.74 -4.84
CA ASN A 29 5.49 -8.67 -4.29
C ASN A 29 6.20 -9.11 -3.01
N TYR A 30 7.24 -8.36 -2.67
CA TYR A 30 7.87 -8.42 -1.36
C TYR A 30 8.27 -7.02 -0.94
N TYR A 31 8.31 -6.78 0.37
CA TYR A 31 8.56 -5.46 0.89
C TYR A 31 9.22 -5.49 2.27
N LEU A 32 9.89 -4.39 2.56
CA LEU A 32 10.40 -4.02 3.87
C LEU A 32 9.81 -2.66 4.24
N ASN A 33 9.09 -2.58 5.34
CA ASN A 33 8.55 -1.33 5.88
C ASN A 33 9.13 -1.12 7.27
N VAL A 34 9.61 0.09 7.56
CA VAL A 34 10.16 0.47 8.86
C VAL A 34 9.49 1.75 9.33
N THR A 35 8.88 1.68 10.50
CA THR A 35 8.36 2.83 11.25
C THR A 35 9.30 3.11 12.42
N ILE A 36 10.24 4.03 12.23
CA ILE A 36 11.25 4.37 13.24
C ILE A 36 10.67 5.34 14.26
N PHE A 37 10.03 6.40 13.77
CA PHE A 37 9.40 7.42 14.60
C PHE A 37 7.89 7.28 14.55
N PRO A 38 7.17 7.74 15.59
CA PRO A 38 5.71 7.63 15.63
C PRO A 38 5.03 8.41 14.48
N CYS A 39 5.73 9.35 13.86
CA CYS A 39 5.24 10.12 12.72
C CYS A 39 5.84 9.73 11.36
N LEU A 40 6.83 8.84 11.28
CA LEU A 40 7.53 8.56 10.02
C LEU A 40 7.63 7.05 9.74
N GLU A 41 7.11 6.65 8.59
CA GLU A 41 7.15 5.29 8.07
C GLU A 41 7.77 5.33 6.66
N ILE A 42 8.74 4.46 6.42
CA ILE A 42 9.45 4.32 5.14
C ILE A 42 9.33 2.87 4.70
N ALA A 43 8.98 2.63 3.45
CA ALA A 43 8.96 1.28 2.91
C ALA A 43 9.65 1.17 1.54
N TYR A 44 10.22 0.00 1.30
CA TYR A 44 10.76 -0.44 0.05
C TYR A 44 9.92 -1.62 -0.44
N THR A 45 9.38 -1.54 -1.65
CA THR A 45 8.53 -2.60 -2.22
C THR A 45 9.03 -2.98 -3.59
N CYS A 46 9.10 -4.29 -3.83
CA CYS A 46 9.42 -4.87 -5.11
C CYS A 46 8.23 -5.70 -5.61
N THR A 47 7.92 -5.57 -6.90
CA THR A 47 6.98 -6.44 -7.61
C THR A 47 7.76 -7.27 -8.61
N LEU A 48 7.52 -8.57 -8.64
CA LEU A 48 8.16 -9.47 -9.61
C LEU A 48 7.52 -9.31 -10.99
N PHE A 49 8.29 -9.50 -12.05
CA PHE A 49 7.77 -9.49 -13.43
C PHE A 49 8.25 -10.71 -14.18
N LYS A 50 7.32 -11.30 -14.95
CA LYS A 50 7.63 -12.37 -15.88
C LYS A 50 8.24 -11.79 -17.14
N VAL A 51 9.18 -12.52 -17.72
CA VAL A 51 9.59 -12.29 -19.10
C VAL A 51 8.42 -12.62 -20.02
N THR A 52 8.05 -11.65 -20.85
CA THR A 52 7.02 -11.81 -21.88
C THR A 52 7.66 -11.73 -23.26
N SER A 53 6.92 -12.07 -24.31
CA SER A 53 7.39 -11.91 -25.69
C SER A 53 7.77 -10.45 -26.03
N GLN A 54 7.23 -9.48 -25.28
CA GLN A 54 7.48 -8.06 -25.48
C GLN A 54 8.77 -7.58 -24.80
N TRP A 55 9.21 -8.22 -23.71
CA TRP A 55 10.36 -7.74 -22.91
C TRP A 55 11.09 -8.89 -22.19
N GLY A 56 12.43 -8.91 -22.32
CA GLY A 56 13.33 -9.84 -21.64
C GLY A 56 13.99 -10.87 -22.58
N VAL A 57 14.74 -11.81 -22.00
CA VAL A 57 15.45 -12.84 -22.77
C VAL A 57 14.52 -14.02 -23.05
N GLN A 58 14.28 -14.34 -24.31
CA GLN A 58 13.34 -15.40 -24.74
C GLN A 58 13.56 -16.75 -24.04
N SER A 59 14.81 -17.12 -23.70
CA SER A 59 15.13 -18.35 -22.95
C SER A 59 14.56 -18.39 -21.52
N GLN A 60 14.09 -17.27 -21.00
CA GLN A 60 13.50 -17.10 -19.67
C GLN A 60 11.99 -16.81 -19.73
N MET A 61 11.34 -16.96 -20.88
CA MET A 61 9.92 -16.68 -21.06
C MET A 61 9.05 -17.38 -20.00
N GLY A 62 8.13 -16.62 -19.40
CA GLY A 62 7.24 -17.09 -18.33
C GLY A 62 7.88 -17.18 -16.94
N LYS A 63 9.19 -17.00 -16.80
CA LYS A 63 9.90 -16.98 -15.50
C LYS A 63 9.93 -15.57 -14.92
N PHE A 64 9.86 -15.49 -13.59
CA PHE A 64 10.08 -14.24 -12.84
C PHE A 64 11.59 -13.96 -12.75
N THR A 65 12.15 -13.27 -13.74
CA THR A 65 13.58 -12.92 -13.75
C THR A 65 13.82 -11.41 -13.74
N ASN A 66 12.74 -10.62 -13.71
CA ASN A 66 12.81 -9.18 -13.58
C ASN A 66 12.01 -8.74 -12.34
N GLN A 67 12.34 -7.56 -11.82
CA GLN A 67 11.64 -6.93 -10.70
C GLN A 67 11.61 -5.42 -10.92
N ASP A 68 10.52 -4.78 -10.50
CA ASP A 68 10.44 -3.32 -10.40
C ASP A 68 10.28 -2.94 -8.94
N ARG A 69 10.84 -1.79 -8.56
CA ARG A 69 10.95 -1.35 -7.17
C ARG A 69 10.47 0.08 -7.01
N TYR A 70 9.90 0.37 -5.85
CA TYR A 70 9.59 1.74 -5.45
C TYR A 70 9.84 1.95 -3.96
N PHE A 71 10.14 3.19 -3.59
CA PHE A 71 10.17 3.64 -2.21
C PHE A 71 8.87 4.34 -1.85
N SER A 72 8.40 4.16 -0.63
CA SER A 72 7.29 4.94 -0.11
C SER A 72 7.64 5.57 1.22
N LEU A 73 7.09 6.75 1.44
CA LEU A 73 7.25 7.51 2.67
C LEU A 73 5.87 7.97 3.13
N ARG A 74 5.64 7.88 4.44
CA ARG A 74 4.42 8.36 5.09
C ARG A 74 4.81 9.19 6.30
N LEU A 75 4.27 10.40 6.34
CA LEU A 75 4.44 11.34 7.43
C LEU A 75 3.09 11.61 8.08
N ARG A 76 2.93 11.21 9.34
CA ARG A 76 1.75 11.59 10.14
C ARG A 76 1.89 13.04 10.56
N VAL A 77 1.03 13.89 9.99
CA VAL A 77 0.98 15.32 10.29
C VAL A 77 0.06 15.63 11.46
N LEU A 78 -1.00 14.83 11.65
CA LEU A 78 -1.91 14.95 12.78
C LEU A 78 -2.12 13.58 13.43
N LYS A 79 -1.96 13.51 14.75
CA LYS A 79 -2.43 12.37 15.54
C LYS A 79 -3.93 12.53 15.80
N GLU A 80 -4.64 11.41 15.78
CA GLU A 80 -6.05 11.38 16.13
C GLU A 80 -6.27 11.99 17.54
N GLU A 81 -7.30 12.81 17.70
CA GLU A 81 -7.66 13.49 18.96
C GLU A 81 -6.59 14.42 19.55
N GLN A 82 -5.57 14.81 18.77
CA GLN A 82 -4.49 15.66 19.27
C GLN A 82 -4.92 17.08 19.70
N PHE A 83 -5.90 17.69 19.03
CA PHE A 83 -6.39 19.05 19.39
C PHE A 83 -7.85 19.05 19.88
N PHE A 84 -8.71 18.16 19.37
CA PHE A 84 -10.10 18.01 19.80
C PHE A 84 -10.60 16.58 19.57
N LYS A 85 -11.62 16.16 20.34
CA LYS A 85 -12.13 14.77 20.40
C LYS A 85 -12.55 14.16 19.06
N TYR A 86 -13.00 14.97 18.11
CA TYR A 86 -13.46 14.48 16.81
C TYR A 86 -12.41 14.62 15.70
N MET A 87 -11.19 15.04 16.03
CA MET A 87 -10.16 15.25 15.03
C MET A 87 -9.62 13.92 14.50
N PRO A 88 -9.65 13.69 13.17
CA PRO A 88 -9.04 12.51 12.58
C PRO A 88 -7.51 12.60 12.64
N ALA A 89 -6.83 11.45 12.60
CA ALA A 89 -5.43 11.42 12.20
C ALA A 89 -5.31 11.82 10.73
N ALA A 90 -4.20 12.46 10.37
CA ALA A 90 -3.87 12.79 8.99
C ALA A 90 -2.43 12.39 8.66
N VAL A 91 -2.27 11.80 7.48
CA VAL A 91 -0.99 11.32 6.95
C VAL A 91 -0.81 11.87 5.54
N LEU A 92 0.36 12.44 5.28
CA LEU A 92 0.85 12.71 3.94
C LEU A 92 1.73 11.56 3.51
N GLY A 93 1.54 11.09 2.28
CA GLY A 93 2.34 9.99 1.76
C GLY A 93 2.79 10.23 0.33
N THR A 94 3.89 9.57 -0.02
CA THR A 94 4.43 9.55 -1.37
C THR A 94 4.92 8.15 -1.71
N SER A 95 4.75 7.74 -2.96
CA SER A 95 5.38 6.55 -3.54
C SER A 95 6.21 7.03 -4.71
N ASP A 96 7.52 6.80 -4.61
CA ASP A 96 8.54 7.40 -5.44
C ASP A 96 8.37 8.94 -5.45
N PRO A 97 9.11 9.73 -4.63
CA PRO A 97 9.19 11.21 -4.70
C PRO A 97 10.19 11.91 -5.67
N PHE A 98 11.40 11.35 -5.98
CA PHE A 98 12.35 11.81 -7.04
C PHE A 98 12.90 10.77 -8.06
N THR A 99 12.76 10.96 -9.39
CA THR A 99 13.40 10.06 -10.39
C THR A 99 14.82 10.44 -10.71
N GLU A 100 15.66 9.43 -10.83
CA GLU A 100 16.89 9.55 -11.61
C GLU A 100 16.59 9.20 -13.07
N SER A 101 16.91 10.11 -13.98
CA SER A 101 16.98 9.81 -15.41
C SER A 101 18.36 9.25 -15.77
N ARG A 102 18.50 8.62 -16.94
CA ARG A 102 19.80 8.11 -17.43
C ARG A 102 20.79 9.27 -17.53
N GLY A 103 21.66 9.43 -16.53
CA GLY A 103 22.62 10.55 -16.44
C GLY A 103 22.73 11.22 -15.06
N GLY A 104 22.00 10.78 -14.03
CA GLY A 104 22.15 11.32 -12.67
C GLY A 104 21.34 12.60 -12.40
N GLU A 105 20.50 13.02 -13.34
CA GLU A 105 19.62 14.18 -13.14
C GLU A 105 18.34 13.77 -12.41
N ILE A 106 18.06 14.50 -11.33
CA ILE A 106 16.79 14.41 -10.60
C ILE A 106 15.73 15.15 -11.42
N MET A 107 14.83 14.41 -12.09
CA MET A 107 13.73 15.02 -12.83
C MET A 107 12.48 15.11 -11.95
N PRO A 108 11.90 16.31 -11.73
CA PRO A 108 10.63 16.47 -11.03
C PRO A 108 9.39 16.29 -11.93
N SER A 109 9.58 16.06 -13.24
CA SER A 109 8.53 15.96 -14.25
C SER A 109 8.68 14.70 -15.11
N GLY A 110 7.59 13.95 -15.27
CA GLY A 110 7.53 12.62 -15.90
C GLY A 110 7.66 12.55 -17.42
N ASP A 111 8.19 13.60 -18.07
CA ASP A 111 8.38 13.67 -19.52
C ASP A 111 9.70 13.05 -20.00
N GLY A 112 10.50 12.46 -19.10
CA GLY A 112 11.73 11.73 -19.44
C GLY A 112 12.13 10.70 -18.38
N GLY A 113 12.36 9.45 -18.81
CA GLY A 113 12.74 8.33 -17.94
C GLY A 113 11.70 7.19 -17.90
N ASN A 114 11.96 6.15 -17.10
CA ASN A 114 11.07 4.98 -16.93
C ASN A 114 9.72 5.29 -16.21
N GLY A 115 9.34 6.56 -16.11
CA GLY A 115 8.07 6.99 -15.50
C GLY A 115 7.94 6.63 -14.03
N TYR A 116 9.06 6.58 -13.31
CA TYR A 116 9.03 6.57 -11.86
C TYR A 116 8.46 7.95 -11.41
N PHE A 117 7.83 8.05 -10.23
CA PHE A 117 7.40 9.33 -9.59
C PHE A 117 6.09 9.93 -10.16
N SER A 118 5.04 10.30 -9.40
CA SER A 118 4.93 10.57 -7.96
C SER A 118 3.48 10.37 -7.52
N ARG A 119 3.19 9.26 -6.84
CA ARG A 119 1.88 9.14 -6.18
C ARG A 119 1.95 9.85 -4.85
N PHE A 120 1.40 11.04 -4.78
CA PHE A 120 1.16 11.74 -3.53
C PHE A 120 -0.24 11.44 -3.04
N TYR A 121 -0.40 11.35 -1.73
CA TYR A 121 -1.72 11.26 -1.16
C TYR A 121 -1.79 11.93 0.20
N VAL A 122 -2.98 12.40 0.52
CA VAL A 122 -3.37 12.70 1.90
C VAL A 122 -4.40 11.67 2.32
N ALA A 123 -4.21 11.09 3.50
CA ALA A 123 -5.16 10.15 4.09
C ALA A 123 -5.56 10.65 5.48
N MET A 124 -6.86 10.64 5.74
CA MET A 124 -7.46 10.94 7.03
C MET A 124 -8.13 9.69 7.58
N THR A 125 -8.04 9.50 8.88
CA THR A 125 -8.62 8.34 9.55
C THR A 125 -9.17 8.71 10.91
N LYS A 126 -10.37 8.22 11.24
CA LYS A 126 -10.99 8.36 12.56
C LYS A 126 -11.50 7.00 13.02
N HIS A 127 -11.17 6.62 14.25
CA HIS A 127 -11.73 5.43 14.89
C HIS A 127 -12.83 5.86 15.86
N ILE A 128 -13.97 5.19 15.74
CA ILE A 128 -15.17 5.48 16.51
C ILE A 128 -15.52 4.19 17.27
N PRO A 129 -15.49 4.21 18.61
CA PRO A 129 -15.99 3.09 19.40
C PRO A 129 -17.51 3.02 19.27
N VAL A 130 -18.04 1.87 18.84
CA VAL A 130 -19.47 1.59 18.75
C VAL A 130 -19.79 0.42 19.68
N ASN A 131 -20.31 0.74 20.87
CA ASN A 131 -20.45 -0.21 21.98
C ASN A 131 -19.11 -0.83 22.38
N LYS A 132 -18.93 -2.12 22.15
CA LYS A 132 -17.68 -2.85 22.42
C LYS A 132 -16.77 -2.90 21.19
N GLU A 133 -17.31 -2.62 20.01
CA GLU A 133 -16.66 -2.80 18.72
C GLU A 133 -15.96 -1.50 18.29
N GLU A 134 -15.00 -1.59 17.37
CA GLU A 134 -14.30 -0.43 16.82
C GLU A 134 -14.58 -0.29 15.32
N LEU A 135 -15.04 0.90 14.91
CA LEU A 135 -15.26 1.26 13.51
C LEU A 135 -14.23 2.33 13.09
N GLY A 136 -13.41 2.04 12.09
CA GLY A 136 -12.53 3.00 11.44
C GLY A 136 -13.18 3.59 10.20
N LEU A 137 -13.14 4.91 10.05
CA LEU A 137 -13.52 5.63 8.84
C LEU A 137 -12.25 6.18 8.18
N HIS A 138 -12.09 5.93 6.89
CA HIS A 138 -10.91 6.31 6.13
C HIS A 138 -11.32 7.09 4.89
N VAL A 139 -10.66 8.22 4.65
CA VAL A 139 -10.81 9.01 3.42
C VAL A 139 -9.43 9.40 2.96
N SER A 140 -9.16 9.29 1.68
CA SER A 140 -7.91 9.73 1.08
C SER A 140 -8.15 10.38 -0.28
N TYR A 141 -7.21 11.23 -0.66
CA TYR A 141 -7.14 11.79 -1.99
C TYR A 141 -5.80 11.43 -2.59
N LEU A 142 -5.84 10.77 -3.74
CA LEU A 142 -4.65 10.35 -4.47
C LEU A 142 -4.41 11.29 -5.65
N TYR A 143 -3.15 11.67 -5.82
CA TYR A 143 -2.68 12.48 -6.92
C TYR A 143 -1.42 11.88 -7.51
N ASN A 144 -1.43 11.72 -8.83
CA ASN A 144 -0.34 11.22 -9.64
C ASN A 144 -0.24 12.08 -10.90
N ARG A 145 0.98 12.32 -11.36
CA ARG A 145 1.28 13.06 -12.59
C ARG A 145 1.30 12.18 -13.85
N ARG A 146 1.18 10.86 -13.69
CA ARG A 146 1.15 9.91 -14.83
C ARG A 146 -0.19 9.96 -15.56
N ASN A 147 -0.14 10.15 -16.88
CA ASN A 147 -1.31 10.12 -17.75
C ASN A 147 -1.90 8.70 -17.94
N ASP A 148 -1.09 7.66 -17.76
CA ASP A 148 -1.46 6.25 -17.92
C ASP A 148 -1.90 5.58 -16.61
N TYR A 149 -1.98 6.34 -15.52
CA TYR A 149 -2.36 5.84 -14.20
C TYR A 149 -3.65 6.51 -13.71
N HIS A 150 -4.77 5.79 -13.80
CA HIS A 150 -6.12 6.36 -13.62
C HIS A 150 -6.56 6.53 -12.15
N LEU A 151 -5.71 6.22 -11.16
CA LEU A 151 -6.07 6.28 -9.73
C LEU A 151 -5.91 7.68 -9.11
N ASN A 152 -6.34 8.72 -9.83
CA ASN A 152 -6.44 10.08 -9.30
C ASN A 152 -7.86 10.32 -8.82
N GLY A 153 -8.00 10.70 -7.55
CA GLY A 153 -9.31 11.04 -7.00
C GLY A 153 -9.47 10.65 -5.54
N ILE A 154 -10.73 10.64 -5.12
CA ILE A 154 -11.12 10.28 -3.76
C ILE A 154 -11.18 8.76 -3.66
N ALA A 155 -10.50 8.25 -2.64
CA ALA A 155 -10.66 6.89 -2.16
C ALA A 155 -11.13 6.94 -0.71
N GLY A 156 -11.83 5.91 -0.26
CA GLY A 156 -12.35 5.86 1.09
C GLY A 156 -12.84 4.49 1.46
N GLY A 157 -12.89 4.22 2.75
CA GLY A 157 -13.24 2.91 3.25
C GLY A 157 -13.62 2.91 4.70
N ILE A 158 -14.13 1.76 5.13
CA ILE A 158 -14.46 1.48 6.50
C ILE A 158 -13.67 0.25 6.95
N THR A 159 -13.24 0.27 8.21
CA THR A 159 -12.69 -0.91 8.87
C THR A 159 -13.52 -1.25 10.08
N TYR A 160 -13.70 -2.54 10.33
CA TYR A 160 -14.40 -3.03 11.50
C TYR A 160 -13.51 -4.02 12.27
N SER A 161 -13.33 -3.75 13.55
CA SER A 161 -12.54 -4.58 14.46
C SER A 161 -13.45 -5.14 15.56
N PRO A 162 -13.69 -6.46 15.56
CA PRO A 162 -14.53 -7.08 16.57
C PRO A 162 -13.87 -7.03 17.96
N SER A 163 -14.65 -6.76 19.00
CA SER A 163 -14.17 -6.70 20.39
C SER A 163 -13.60 -8.04 20.90
N MET A 164 -14.19 -9.15 20.46
CA MET A 164 -13.75 -10.50 20.80
C MET A 164 -12.50 -10.96 20.04
N LEU A 165 -12.20 -10.29 18.91
CA LEU A 165 -11.10 -10.61 17.99
C LEU A 165 -10.46 -9.29 17.54
N SER A 166 -9.88 -8.55 18.49
CA SER A 166 -9.28 -7.23 18.23
C SER A 166 -8.15 -7.27 17.19
N ASP A 167 -7.51 -8.42 17.03
CA ASP A 167 -6.47 -8.68 16.04
C ASP A 167 -7.02 -8.85 14.61
N LEU A 168 -8.34 -9.02 14.47
CA LEU A 168 -9.03 -9.07 13.18
C LEU A 168 -9.50 -7.68 12.76
N LYS A 169 -9.18 -7.31 11.52
CA LYS A 169 -9.68 -6.10 10.86
C LYS A 169 -10.37 -6.49 9.58
N LEU A 170 -11.67 -6.28 9.50
CA LEU A 170 -12.42 -6.37 8.24
C LEU A 170 -12.35 -5.03 7.54
N ILE A 171 -12.22 -5.03 6.22
CA ILE A 171 -11.96 -3.84 5.42
C ILE A 171 -12.91 -3.84 4.23
N ALA A 172 -13.57 -2.71 4.00
CA ALA A 172 -14.26 -2.42 2.75
C ALA A 172 -13.81 -1.04 2.26
N GLU A 173 -13.21 -0.98 1.09
CA GLU A 173 -12.60 0.24 0.53
C GLU A 173 -13.04 0.43 -0.92
N TYR A 174 -13.13 1.70 -1.33
CA TYR A 174 -13.22 2.13 -2.71
C TYR A 174 -11.94 2.89 -3.05
N ASP A 175 -11.15 2.40 -4.02
CA ASP A 175 -9.80 2.91 -4.32
C ASP A 175 -9.76 3.95 -5.44
N SER A 176 -10.87 4.68 -5.67
CA SER A 176 -11.14 5.57 -6.82
C SER A 176 -11.53 4.90 -8.13
N HIS A 177 -11.45 3.57 -8.22
CA HIS A 177 -11.90 2.82 -9.40
C HIS A 177 -12.78 1.63 -9.01
N ASP A 178 -12.32 0.81 -8.07
CA ASP A 178 -12.89 -0.47 -7.72
C ASP A 178 -13.24 -0.56 -6.23
N ILE A 179 -14.14 -1.49 -5.92
CA ILE A 179 -14.45 -1.86 -4.54
C ILE A 179 -13.57 -3.05 -4.15
N LEU A 180 -12.92 -2.92 -3.00
CA LEU A 180 -12.08 -3.94 -2.38
C LEU A 180 -12.71 -4.35 -1.06
N ILE A 181 -12.81 -5.65 -0.84
CA ILE A 181 -13.23 -6.23 0.43
C ILE A 181 -12.10 -7.11 0.90
N GLY A 182 -11.68 -6.94 2.14
CA GLY A 182 -10.54 -7.68 2.67
C GLY A 182 -10.56 -7.84 4.17
N MET A 183 -9.53 -8.51 4.65
CA MET A 183 -9.27 -8.66 6.06
C MET A 183 -7.77 -8.71 6.33
N ASN A 184 -7.42 -8.22 7.51
CA ASN A 184 -6.11 -8.43 8.11
C ASN A 184 -6.31 -9.17 9.43
N TYR A 185 -5.46 -10.16 9.72
CA TYR A 185 -5.47 -10.86 11.00
C TYR A 185 -4.06 -10.96 11.55
N LEU A 186 -3.86 -10.46 12.78
CA LEU A 186 -2.58 -10.49 13.46
C LEU A 186 -2.45 -11.75 14.34
N LEU A 187 -1.77 -12.76 13.81
CA LEU A 187 -1.47 -14.01 14.51
C LEU A 187 -0.28 -13.85 15.45
N PHE A 188 -0.48 -14.24 16.72
CA PHE A 188 0.56 -14.26 17.75
C PHE A 188 1.29 -12.93 17.94
N HIS A 189 0.67 -11.79 17.57
CA HIS A 189 1.30 -10.46 17.56
C HIS A 189 2.51 -10.30 16.61
N HIS A 190 2.81 -11.30 15.78
CA HIS A 190 4.00 -11.28 14.91
C HIS A 190 3.70 -11.55 13.43
N PHE A 191 2.62 -12.27 13.12
CA PHE A 191 2.30 -12.66 11.74
C PHE A 191 1.02 -11.98 11.30
N LEU A 192 1.12 -10.98 10.43
CA LEU A 192 -0.03 -10.34 9.82
C LEU A 192 -0.38 -11.07 8.53
N VAL A 193 -1.52 -11.76 8.54
CA VAL A 193 -2.12 -12.37 7.36
C VAL A 193 -3.06 -11.36 6.73
N GLN A 194 -2.95 -11.19 5.41
CA GLN A 194 -3.77 -10.27 4.65
C GLN A 194 -4.46 -11.01 3.51
N ALA A 195 -5.75 -10.78 3.34
CA ALA A 195 -6.53 -11.31 2.23
C ALA A 195 -7.45 -10.23 1.70
N MET A 196 -7.59 -10.14 0.38
CA MET A 196 -8.44 -9.15 -0.26
C MET A 196 -9.05 -9.70 -1.54
N MET A 197 -10.20 -9.13 -1.90
CA MET A 197 -10.95 -9.44 -3.09
C MET A 197 -11.40 -8.15 -3.75
N GLN A 198 -10.92 -7.91 -4.97
CA GLN A 198 -11.28 -6.76 -5.79
C GLN A 198 -12.51 -7.13 -6.64
N LYS A 199 -13.51 -6.24 -6.70
CA LYS A 199 -14.81 -6.46 -7.37
C LYS A 199 -15.57 -7.72 -6.89
N GLY A 200 -15.22 -8.25 -5.72
CA GLY A 200 -15.75 -9.54 -5.26
C GLY A 200 -15.37 -10.74 -6.14
N LYS A 201 -14.32 -10.62 -6.98
CA LYS A 201 -13.91 -11.68 -7.93
C LYS A 201 -12.42 -11.99 -7.87
N TYR A 202 -11.58 -10.97 -7.78
CA TYR A 202 -10.14 -11.12 -7.98
C TYR A 202 -9.43 -11.16 -6.63
N PHE A 203 -8.99 -12.35 -6.25
CA PHE A 203 -8.36 -12.61 -4.95
C PHE A 203 -6.87 -12.25 -4.96
N SER A 204 -6.41 -11.59 -3.91
CA SER A 204 -4.99 -11.36 -3.60
C SER A 204 -4.75 -11.60 -2.10
N CYS A 205 -3.54 -12.00 -1.71
CA CYS A 205 -3.21 -12.26 -0.31
C CYS A 205 -1.75 -12.04 -0.01
N GLY A 206 -1.41 -11.89 1.26
CA GLY A 206 -0.04 -11.71 1.71
C GLY A 206 0.18 -12.16 3.15
N LEU A 207 1.45 -12.34 3.47
CA LEU A 207 1.92 -12.65 4.81
C LEU A 207 3.04 -11.69 5.16
N THR A 208 2.99 -11.17 6.37
CA THR A 208 3.96 -10.20 6.87
C THR A 208 4.40 -10.57 8.27
N TYR A 209 5.70 -10.52 8.50
CA TYR A 209 6.30 -10.69 9.82
C TYR A 209 6.60 -9.32 10.43
N LEU A 210 6.07 -9.09 11.63
CA LEU A 210 6.25 -7.90 12.43
C LEU A 210 7.41 -8.11 13.40
N ILE A 211 8.33 -7.16 13.39
CA ILE A 211 9.51 -7.12 14.26
C ILE A 211 9.40 -5.86 15.09
N HIS A 212 9.24 -6.04 16.40
CA HIS A 212 9.29 -4.93 17.35
C HIS A 212 10.75 -4.67 17.72
N LEU A 213 11.23 -3.49 17.35
CA LEU A 213 12.58 -2.99 17.63
C LEU A 213 12.62 -2.46 19.07
N LYS A 214 13.76 -2.59 19.74
CA LYS A 214 13.98 -2.08 21.10
C LYS A 214 14.33 -0.59 21.08
#